data_AF-A0A534K3R4-F1
#
_entry.id   AF-A0A534K3R4-F1
#
_cell.length_a   1.000
_cell.length_b   1.000
_cell.length_c   1.000
_cell.angle_alpha   90.00
_cell.angle_beta   90.00
_cell.angle_gamma   90.00
#
_symmetry.space_group_name_H-M   'P 1'
#
loop_
_entity.id
_entity.type
_entity.pdbx_description
1 polymer ?
#
loop_
_entity_poly.entity_id
_entity_poly.type
_entity_poly.pdbx_seq_one_letter_code
_entity_poly.pdbx_strand_id
1 'polypeptide(L)'
;MTSESERVTIRIPPDTIQQLHQLVKQGEFDTISDAIRAAIDKFIDQQFAPDYIRKLTIELPKGNVVELQHLVKGGDSVSVEDAIRNAVREYVRRRVTKAIEKAER
;
A
#
# COMPACT_ATOMS: atom_id res chain seq x y z
N MET A 1 9.61 -30.46 -3.49
CA MET A 1 9.17 -30.02 -2.15
C MET A 1 7.69 -29.76 -2.26
N THR A 2 6.87 -30.54 -1.55
CA THR A 2 5.42 -30.50 -1.59
C THR A 2 4.93 -29.14 -1.13
N SER A 3 4.23 -28.41 -2.01
CA SER A 3 3.51 -27.20 -1.63
C SER A 3 2.36 -27.60 -0.71
N GLU A 4 2.60 -27.56 0.60
CA GLU A 4 1.58 -27.73 1.63
C GLU A 4 0.67 -26.50 1.61
N SER A 5 -0.31 -26.50 0.70
CA SER A 5 -1.43 -25.56 0.73
C SER A 5 -2.57 -26.19 1.52
N GLU A 6 -3.04 -25.52 2.58
CA GLU A 6 -4.19 -25.98 3.34
C GLU A 6 -5.50 -25.56 2.65
N ARG A 7 -6.45 -26.50 2.53
CA ARG A 7 -7.73 -26.24 1.87
C ARG A 7 -8.71 -25.59 2.83
N VAL A 8 -9.07 -24.35 2.56
CA VAL A 8 -10.09 -23.60 3.31
C VAL A 8 -11.41 -23.60 2.52
N THR A 9 -12.53 -23.96 3.16
CA THR A 9 -13.87 -23.90 2.56
C THR A 9 -14.72 -22.89 3.32
N ILE A 10 -15.21 -21.87 2.64
CA ILE A 10 -16.03 -20.79 3.23
C ILE A 10 -17.34 -20.61 2.47
N ARG A 11 -18.38 -20.18 3.19
CA ARG A 11 -19.64 -19.73 2.59
C ARG A 11 -19.56 -18.22 2.42
N ILE A 12 -19.81 -17.75 1.19
CA ILE A 12 -19.73 -16.33 0.82
C ILE A 12 -21.14 -15.88 0.38
N PRO A 13 -21.60 -14.68 0.78
CA PRO A 13 -22.84 -14.10 0.29
C PRO A 13 -22.89 -14.00 -1.24
N PRO A 14 -24.08 -14.09 -1.86
CA PRO A 14 -24.22 -14.05 -3.31
C PRO A 14 -23.72 -12.75 -3.94
N ASP A 15 -23.84 -11.62 -3.24
CA ASP A 15 -23.40 -10.32 -3.76
C ASP A 15 -21.87 -10.24 -3.85
N THR A 16 -21.17 -10.77 -2.84
CA THR A 16 -19.70 -10.77 -2.78
C THR A 16 -19.10 -11.69 -3.84
N ILE A 17 -19.69 -12.86 -4.09
CA ILE A 17 -19.19 -13.75 -5.15
C ILE A 17 -19.40 -13.12 -6.54
N GLN A 18 -20.49 -12.37 -6.76
CA GLN A 18 -20.71 -11.63 -7.99
C GLN A 18 -19.63 -10.57 -8.23
N GLN A 19 -19.26 -9.82 -7.19
CA GLN A 19 -18.17 -8.83 -7.29
C GLN A 19 -16.82 -9.50 -7.59
N LEU A 20 -16.51 -10.62 -6.95
CA LEU A 20 -15.30 -11.39 -7.25
C LEU A 20 -15.28 -11.89 -8.70
N HIS A 21 -16.41 -12.35 -9.22
CA HIS A 21 -16.53 -12.72 -10.64
C HIS A 21 -16.30 -11.52 -11.58
N GLN A 22 -16.74 -10.33 -11.19
CA GLN A 22 -16.52 -9.12 -11.97
C GLN A 22 -15.03 -8.74 -12.03
N LEU A 23 -14.31 -8.86 -10.92
CA LEU A 23 -12.86 -8.61 -10.86
C LEU A 23 -12.07 -9.57 -11.78
N VAL A 24 -12.46 -10.85 -11.81
CA VAL A 24 -11.87 -11.83 -12.73
C VAL A 24 -12.21 -11.50 -14.18
N LYS A 25 -13.45 -11.09 -14.47
CA LYS A 25 -13.87 -10.67 -15.83
C LYS A 25 -13.14 -9.42 -16.34
N GLN A 26 -12.77 -8.52 -15.43
CA GLN A 26 -11.98 -7.33 -15.75
C GLN A 26 -10.51 -7.65 -16.04
N GLY A 27 -10.08 -8.90 -15.79
CA GLY A 27 -8.70 -9.33 -15.97
C GLY A 27 -7.76 -8.87 -14.87
N GLU A 28 -8.28 -8.37 -13.74
CA GLU A 28 -7.44 -8.00 -12.59
C GLU A 28 -6.86 -9.24 -11.88
N PHE A 29 -7.55 -10.38 -11.97
CA PHE A 29 -7.13 -11.66 -11.40
C PHE A 29 -7.48 -12.82 -12.33
N ASP A 30 -6.64 -13.86 -12.36
CA ASP A 30 -6.87 -15.04 -13.21
C ASP A 30 -8.02 -15.92 -12.71
N THR A 31 -8.20 -16.01 -11.38
CA THR A 31 -9.25 -16.83 -10.76
C THR A 31 -9.80 -16.16 -9.50
N ILE A 32 -10.99 -16.60 -9.08
CA ILE A 32 -11.59 -16.14 -7.81
C ILE A 32 -10.69 -16.50 -6.63
N SER A 33 -10.09 -17.69 -6.66
CA SER A 33 -9.17 -18.13 -5.61
C SER A 33 -7.93 -17.25 -5.51
N ASP A 34 -7.47 -16.72 -6.64
CA ASP A 34 -6.33 -15.80 -6.67
C ASP A 34 -6.71 -14.43 -6.08
N ALA A 35 -7.86 -13.88 -6.48
CA ALA A 35 -8.41 -12.67 -5.90
C ALA A 35 -8.59 -12.77 -4.36
N ILE A 36 -9.12 -13.91 -3.88
CA ILE A 36 -9.30 -14.17 -2.44
C ILE A 36 -7.95 -14.28 -1.74
N ARG A 37 -6.97 -14.99 -2.32
CA ARG A 37 -5.64 -15.13 -1.74
C ARG A 37 -4.95 -13.78 -1.60
N ALA A 38 -4.94 -12.98 -2.66
CA ALA A 38 -4.38 -11.63 -2.64
C ALA A 38 -5.07 -10.72 -1.60
N ALA A 39 -6.39 -10.84 -1.43
CA ALA A 39 -7.13 -10.09 -0.42
C ALA A 39 -6.75 -10.52 1.01
N ILE A 40 -6.60 -11.83 1.26
CA ILE A 40 -6.18 -12.37 2.55
C ILE A 40 -4.74 -11.93 2.86
N ASP A 41 -3.82 -12.06 1.90
CA ASP A 41 -2.42 -11.66 2.07
C ASP A 41 -2.34 -10.17 2.42
N LYS A 42 -3.06 -9.31 1.68
CA LYS A 42 -3.13 -7.88 1.96
C LYS A 42 -3.72 -7.57 3.34
N PHE A 43 -4.72 -8.33 3.78
CA PHE A 43 -5.33 -8.17 5.09
C PHE A 43 -4.37 -8.57 6.23
N ILE A 44 -3.68 -9.70 6.08
CA ILE A 44 -2.65 -10.17 7.04
C ILE A 44 -1.51 -9.15 7.10
N ASP A 45 -1.02 -8.69 5.94
CA ASP A 45 0.03 -7.69 5.83
C ASP A 45 -0.28 -6.36 6.50
N GLN A 46 -1.55 -6.01 6.60
CA GLN A 46 -2.02 -4.81 7.29
C GLN A 46 -2.13 -5.03 8.80
N GLN A 47 -2.57 -6.21 9.25
CA GLN A 47 -2.75 -6.51 10.67
C GLN A 47 -1.47 -6.90 11.39
N PHE A 48 -0.54 -7.57 10.71
CA PHE A 48 0.72 -8.03 11.27
C PHE A 48 1.90 -7.13 10.88
N ALA A 49 1.62 -5.92 10.36
CA ALA A 49 2.65 -4.89 10.27
C ALA A 49 3.19 -4.62 11.68
N PRO A 50 4.52 -4.63 11.92
CA PRO A 50 5.09 -4.39 13.24
C PRO A 50 4.57 -3.09 13.87
N ASP A 51 4.44 -3.02 15.21
CA ASP A 51 3.84 -1.85 15.90
C ASP A 51 4.48 -0.49 15.54
N TYR A 52 5.75 -0.51 15.10
CA TYR A 52 6.49 0.66 14.66
C TYR A 52 6.33 1.00 13.15
N ILE A 53 5.59 0.20 12.40
CA ILE A 53 5.29 0.38 10.96
C ILE A 53 3.77 0.40 10.77
N ARG A 54 3.21 1.60 10.58
CA ARG A 54 1.81 1.76 10.17
C ARG A 54 1.73 1.90 8.65
N LYS A 55 1.26 0.87 7.94
CA LYS A 55 0.95 0.97 6.50
C LYS A 55 -0.28 1.87 6.33
N LEU A 56 -0.14 2.95 5.56
CA LEU A 56 -1.23 3.89 5.23
C LEU A 56 -1.49 3.83 3.73
N THR A 57 -2.74 3.58 3.35
CA THR A 57 -3.19 3.75 1.97
C THR A 57 -3.59 5.20 1.78
N ILE A 58 -2.93 5.92 0.88
CA ILE A 58 -3.16 7.35 0.66
C ILE A 58 -3.49 7.56 -0.81
N GLU A 59 -4.59 8.25 -1.08
CA GLU A 59 -4.92 8.70 -2.43
C GLU A 59 -4.19 10.02 -2.70
N LEU A 60 -3.40 10.03 -3.77
CA LEU A 60 -2.67 11.21 -4.21
C LEU A 60 -3.32 11.79 -5.48
N PRO A 61 -3.46 13.13 -5.58
CA PRO A 61 -3.88 13.77 -6.82
C PRO A 61 -2.96 13.38 -7.99
N LYS A 62 -3.53 13.20 -9.19
CA LYS A 62 -2.78 12.78 -10.39
C LYS A 62 -1.58 13.68 -10.69
N GLY A 63 -1.71 15.00 -10.50
CA GLY A 63 -0.62 15.96 -10.71
C GLY A 63 0.61 15.64 -9.84
N ASN A 64 0.39 15.40 -8.55
CA ASN A 64 1.47 15.09 -7.61
C ASN A 64 2.15 13.76 -7.95
N VAL A 65 1.40 12.77 -8.46
CA VAL A 65 1.98 11.49 -8.92
C VAL A 65 2.92 11.71 -10.10
N VAL A 66 2.54 12.59 -11.05
CA VAL A 66 3.39 12.92 -12.21
C VAL A 66 4.67 13.63 -11.78
N GLU A 67 4.60 14.55 -10.82
CA GLU A 67 5.78 15.21 -10.26
C GLU A 67 6.74 14.22 -9.59
N LEU A 68 6.20 13.29 -8.78
CA LEU A 68 7.00 12.23 -8.17
C LEU A 68 7.67 11.34 -9.23
N GLN A 69 6.99 11.04 -10.33
CA GLN A 69 7.58 10.30 -11.44
C GLN A 69 8.69 11.09 -12.15
N HIS A 70 8.57 12.41 -12.27
CA HIS A 70 9.65 13.25 -12.81
C HIS A 70 10.88 13.25 -11.91
N LEU A 71 10.73 13.27 -10.57
CA LEU A 71 11.86 13.17 -9.63
C LEU A 71 12.62 11.85 -9.80
N VAL A 72 11.90 10.74 -10.02
CA VAL A 72 12.52 9.45 -10.28
C VAL A 72 13.27 9.45 -11.62
N LYS A 73 12.66 10.00 -12.67
CA LYS A 73 13.30 10.12 -13.99
C LYS A 73 14.51 11.05 -13.99
N GLY A 74 14.50 12.08 -13.14
CA GLY A 74 15.62 13.01 -12.95
C GLY A 74 16.79 12.40 -12.18
N GLY A 75 16.62 11.21 -11.59
CA GLY A 75 17.65 10.56 -10.78
C GLY A 75 17.71 11.07 -9.33
N ASP A 76 16.80 11.97 -8.93
CA ASP A 76 16.73 12.53 -7.58
C ASP A 76 16.19 11.51 -6.55
N SER A 77 15.54 10.44 -7.02
CA SER A 77 15.04 9.37 -6.16
C SER A 77 15.02 8.03 -6.91
N VAL A 78 15.24 6.93 -6.18
CA VAL A 78 15.32 5.58 -6.78
C VAL A 78 13.95 5.06 -7.19
N SER A 79 12.90 5.46 -6.47
CA SER A 79 11.51 5.10 -6.76
C SER A 79 10.54 6.18 -6.27
N VAL A 80 9.27 6.07 -6.68
CA VAL A 80 8.20 6.97 -6.21
C VAL A 80 8.04 6.87 -4.69
N GLU A 81 8.16 5.67 -4.14
CA GLU A 81 8.11 5.42 -2.69
C GLU A 81 9.28 6.06 -1.96
N ASP A 82 10.48 6.05 -2.55
CA ASP A 82 11.66 6.70 -2.00
C ASP A 82 11.53 8.23 -2.03
N ALA A 83 11.00 8.78 -3.13
CA ALA A 83 10.69 10.21 -3.24
C ALA A 83 9.69 10.65 -2.15
N ILE A 84 8.63 9.88 -1.92
CA ILE A 84 7.66 10.12 -0.84
C ILE A 84 8.36 10.07 0.52
N ARG A 85 9.18 9.05 0.77
CA ARG A 85 9.91 8.88 2.03
C ARG A 85 10.82 10.07 2.32
N ASN A 86 11.56 10.54 1.33
CA ASN A 86 12.45 11.69 1.46
C ASN A 86 11.68 12.98 1.75
N ALA A 87 10.59 13.24 1.00
CA ALA A 87 9.73 14.40 1.22
C ALA A 87 9.13 14.42 2.64
N VAL A 88 8.59 13.29 3.10
CA VAL A 88 8.01 13.17 4.45
C VAL A 88 9.09 13.33 5.51
N ARG A 89 10.26 12.70 5.34
CA ARG A 89 11.38 12.81 6.28
C ARG A 89 11.84 14.26 6.45
N GLU A 90 11.98 14.98 5.35
CA GLU A 90 12.39 16.38 5.36
C GLU A 90 11.33 17.27 6.01
N TYR A 91 10.05 17.06 5.69
CA TYR A 91 8.94 17.78 6.31
C TYR A 91 8.91 17.59 7.83
N VAL A 92 9.02 16.34 8.30
CA VAL A 92 9.04 16.02 9.73
C VAL A 92 10.26 16.64 10.40
N ARG A 93 11.46 16.55 9.79
CA ARG A 93 12.67 17.16 10.32
C ARG A 93 12.49 18.67 10.53
N ARG A 94 12.02 19.38 9.50
CA ARG A 94 11.77 20.84 9.58
C ARG A 94 10.74 21.18 10.66
N ARG A 95 9.71 20.36 10.82
CA ARG A 95 8.64 20.58 11.82
C ARG A 95 9.11 20.33 13.24
N VAL A 96 9.90 19.28 13.47
CA VAL A 96 10.50 18.98 14.78
C VAL A 96 11.48 20.06 15.20
N THR A 97 12.38 20.50 14.31
CA THR A 97 13.32 21.60 14.60
C THR A 97 12.57 22.87 15.03
N LYS A 98 11.53 23.27 14.29
CA LYS A 98 10.70 24.43 14.66
C LYS A 98 9.98 24.26 16.00
N ALA A 99 9.56 23.05 16.35
CA ALA A 99 8.90 22.78 17.63
C ALA A 99 9.88 22.88 18.80
N ILE A 100 11.12 22.40 18.61
CA ILE A 100 12.20 22.51 19.60
C ILE A 100 12.58 23.99 19.81
N GLU A 101 12.83 24.74 18.73
CA GLU A 101 13.15 26.18 18.79
C GLU A 101 12.07 27.01 19.50
N LYS A 102 10.80 26.58 19.39
CA LYS A 102 9.67 27.24 20.06
C LYS A 102 9.53 26.83 21.54
N ALA A 103 10.03 25.67 21.93
CA ALA A 103 10.02 25.21 23.32
C ALA A 103 11.20 25.76 24.13
N GLU A 104 12.29 26.17 23.46
CA GLU A 104 13.48 26.78 24.07
C GLU A 104 13.39 28.32 24.20
N ARG A 105 12.30 28.94 23.73
CA ARG A 105 11.97 30.37 23.93
C ARG A 105 10.93 30.54 25.02
#